data_AF-A0A3B5ADH9-F1
#
_entry.id   AF-A0A3B5ADH9-F1
#
_cell.length_a   1.000
_cell.length_b   1.000
_cell.length_c   1.000
_cell.angle_alpha   90.00
_cell.angle_beta   90.00
_cell.angle_gamma   90.00
#
_symmetry.space_group_name_H-M   'P 1'
#
loop_
_entity.id
_entity.type
_entity.pdbx_description
1 polymer ?
#
loop_
_entity_poly.entity_id
_entity_poly.type
_entity_poly.pdbx_seq_one_letter_code
_entity_poly.pdbx_strand_id
1 'polypeptide(L)'
;MSKHRGMFAVCAVTILCFISVSHSAPLVCEKLVHPLDELAAHHFEGRWALVAGSLNHPPSMEALRLRDSITMYFSNSTETSTYTQINRFGDQCQHLAYNISVDSSSFTFDVGNRFDLAGSFLYMSCPDCMVMTWRSKRRHSVDLYLLSRRRVMEQKEMEEFKAQLKCYQLPAPVVMDPTKELCPEQPESQPTAAATAQNLIQAEILLLQYNLT
;
A
#
# COMPACT_ATOMS: atom_id res chain seq x y z
N MET A 1 -49.61 5.80 -41.61
CA MET A 1 -49.27 5.80 -40.17
C MET A 1 -48.37 4.63 -39.71
N SER A 2 -47.74 3.84 -40.61
CA SER A 2 -46.97 2.64 -40.20
C SER A 2 -45.44 2.79 -40.19
N LYS A 3 -44.89 3.87 -40.73
CA LYS A 3 -43.43 4.03 -40.94
C LYS A 3 -42.70 4.64 -39.73
N HIS A 4 -43.40 5.42 -38.91
CA HIS A 4 -42.82 6.03 -37.70
C HIS A 4 -42.72 5.05 -36.52
N ARG A 5 -43.60 4.04 -36.46
CA ARG A 5 -43.60 3.04 -35.37
C ARG A 5 -42.34 2.17 -35.33
N GLY A 6 -41.72 1.90 -36.49
CA GLY A 6 -40.49 1.11 -36.58
C GLY A 6 -39.23 1.88 -36.16
N MET A 7 -39.15 3.17 -36.48
CA MET A 7 -37.99 4.01 -36.16
C MET A 7 -37.88 4.30 -34.65
N PHE A 8 -39.01 4.53 -33.99
CA PHE A 8 -39.06 4.68 -32.52
C PHE A 8 -38.69 3.39 -31.77
N ALA A 9 -39.10 2.23 -32.29
CA ALA A 9 -38.76 0.94 -31.68
C ALA A 9 -37.25 0.63 -31.77
N VAL A 10 -36.62 0.94 -32.91
CA VAL A 10 -35.16 0.74 -33.08
C VAL A 10 -34.36 1.68 -32.18
N CYS A 11 -34.75 2.96 -32.07
CA CYS A 11 -34.11 3.90 -31.16
C CYS A 11 -34.25 3.50 -29.68
N ALA A 12 -35.43 2.99 -29.28
CA ALA A 12 -35.66 2.52 -27.90
C ALA A 12 -34.80 1.31 -27.53
N VAL A 13 -34.61 0.36 -28.46
CA VAL A 13 -33.74 -0.81 -28.25
C VAL A 13 -32.27 -0.41 -28.16
N THR A 14 -31.81 0.54 -28.98
CA THR A 14 -30.43 1.05 -28.88
C THR A 14 -30.17 1.77 -27.55
N ILE A 15 -31.13 2.54 -27.04
CA ILE A 15 -30.98 3.26 -25.76
C ILE A 15 -30.95 2.26 -24.57
N LEU A 16 -31.76 1.20 -24.60
CA LEU A 16 -31.74 0.15 -23.57
C LEU A 16 -30.41 -0.63 -23.55
N CYS A 17 -29.77 -0.85 -24.70
CA CYS A 17 -28.46 -1.48 -24.75
C CYS A 17 -27.34 -0.59 -24.16
N PHE A 18 -27.42 0.74 -24.33
CA PHE A 18 -26.41 1.66 -23.78
C PHE A 18 -26.51 1.83 -22.25
N ILE A 19 -27.68 1.62 -21.63
CA ILE A 19 -27.82 1.70 -20.17
C ILE A 19 -27.20 0.49 -19.47
N SER A 20 -27.02 -0.64 -20.16
CA SER A 20 -26.49 -1.88 -19.58
C SER A 20 -24.99 -1.87 -19.25
N VAL A 21 -24.27 -0.79 -19.58
CA VAL A 21 -22.84 -0.61 -19.27
C VAL A 21 -22.63 0.59 -18.35
N SER A 22 -23.51 0.77 -17.38
CA SER A 22 -23.16 1.55 -16.18
C SER A 22 -22.39 0.62 -15.26
N HIS A 23 -21.07 0.56 -15.43
CA HIS A 23 -20.17 -0.21 -14.57
C HIS A 23 -20.09 0.47 -13.19
N SER A 24 -21.18 0.45 -12.43
CA SER A 24 -21.12 0.68 -11.00
C SER A 24 -20.10 -0.32 -10.48
N ALA A 25 -19.01 0.15 -9.88
CA ALA A 25 -18.14 -0.75 -9.14
C ALA A 25 -19.04 -1.58 -8.21
N PRO A 26 -18.84 -2.90 -8.08
CA PRO A 26 -19.67 -3.70 -7.17
C PRO A 26 -19.70 -2.99 -5.81
N LEU A 27 -20.86 -2.92 -5.13
CA LEU A 27 -21.00 -2.29 -3.79
C LEU A 27 -19.89 -2.73 -2.80
N VAL A 28 -19.34 -3.92 -3.03
CA VAL A 28 -18.16 -4.45 -2.35
C VAL A 28 -16.93 -3.54 -2.46
N CYS A 29 -16.61 -3.03 -3.64
CA CYS A 29 -15.45 -2.15 -3.85
C CYS A 29 -15.64 -0.79 -3.18
N GLU A 30 -16.85 -0.23 -3.19
CA GLU A 30 -17.15 1.03 -2.49
C GLU A 30 -16.74 0.94 -1.02
N LYS A 31 -17.09 -0.16 -0.35
CA LYS A 31 -16.67 -0.41 1.04
C LYS A 31 -15.17 -0.69 1.18
N LEU A 32 -14.62 -1.56 0.32
CA LEU A 32 -13.26 -2.10 0.50
C LEU A 32 -12.14 -1.11 0.15
N VAL A 33 -12.41 -0.13 -0.72
CA VAL A 33 -11.44 0.91 -1.09
C VAL A 33 -11.64 2.20 -0.30
N HIS A 34 -12.64 2.24 0.57
CA HIS A 34 -12.90 3.39 1.42
C HIS A 34 -11.75 3.56 2.41
N PRO A 35 -11.13 4.75 2.46
CA PRO A 35 -10.20 5.09 3.53
C PRO A 35 -10.89 4.96 4.89
N LEU A 36 -10.15 4.58 5.92
CA LEU A 36 -10.70 4.57 7.27
C LEU A 36 -11.06 6.01 7.68
N ASP A 37 -12.33 6.29 7.97
CA ASP A 37 -12.74 7.61 8.48
C ASP A 37 -12.29 7.75 9.94
N GLU A 38 -11.45 8.75 10.21
CA GLU A 38 -10.89 9.11 11.54
C GLU A 38 -10.39 7.91 12.36
N LEU A 39 -9.56 7.05 11.76
CA LEU A 39 -8.68 6.23 12.59
C LEU A 39 -7.64 7.16 13.20
N ALA A 40 -7.87 7.57 14.44
CA ALA A 40 -6.97 8.47 15.12
C ALA A 40 -5.55 7.89 15.15
N ALA A 41 -4.59 8.74 14.82
CA ALA A 41 -3.21 8.38 14.47
C ALA A 41 -2.50 7.43 15.44
N HIS A 42 -2.98 7.36 16.68
CA HIS A 42 -2.48 6.46 17.71
C HIS A 42 -2.73 4.97 17.43
N HIS A 43 -3.76 4.58 16.66
CA HIS A 43 -4.09 3.16 16.47
C HIS A 43 -3.07 2.39 15.63
N PHE A 44 -2.30 3.07 14.77
CA PHE A 44 -1.28 2.43 13.94
C PHE A 44 0.12 2.47 14.56
N GLU A 45 0.29 3.06 15.74
CA GLU A 45 1.59 3.16 16.40
C GLU A 45 2.22 1.78 16.68
N GLY A 46 3.54 1.72 16.56
CA GLY A 46 4.35 0.54 16.79
C GLY A 46 4.56 -0.31 15.54
N ARG A 47 4.90 -1.58 15.79
CA ARG A 47 5.41 -2.51 14.77
C ARG A 47 4.33 -3.30 14.04
N TRP A 48 4.44 -3.34 12.71
CA TRP A 48 3.61 -4.12 11.81
C TRP A 48 4.46 -4.93 10.83
N ALA A 49 4.09 -6.18 10.60
CA ALA A 49 4.72 -7.01 9.58
C ALA A 49 3.97 -6.88 8.26
N LEU A 50 4.70 -6.77 7.14
CA LEU A 50 4.10 -6.99 5.83
C LEU A 50 3.81 -8.49 5.66
N VAL A 51 2.55 -8.81 5.42
CA VAL A 51 2.12 -10.18 5.08
C VAL A 51 2.08 -10.37 3.58
N ALA A 52 1.50 -9.41 2.86
CA ALA A 52 1.36 -9.50 1.41
C ALA A 52 1.34 -8.10 0.78
N GLY A 53 1.86 -7.99 -0.44
CA GLY A 53 1.89 -6.72 -1.17
C GLY A 53 1.67 -6.89 -2.66
N SER A 54 1.03 -5.92 -3.30
CA SER A 54 0.87 -5.87 -4.75
C SER A 54 1.04 -4.45 -5.27
N LEU A 55 1.73 -4.32 -6.39
CA LEU A 55 2.07 -3.04 -7.01
C LEU A 55 1.75 -3.11 -8.51
N ASN A 56 1.31 -1.99 -9.09
CA ASN A 56 1.09 -1.90 -10.53
C ASN A 56 2.39 -1.64 -11.32
N HIS A 57 3.47 -1.22 -10.65
CA HIS A 57 4.77 -0.95 -11.29
C HIS A 57 5.68 -2.20 -11.22
N PRO A 58 5.99 -2.87 -12.35
CA PRO A 58 6.70 -4.15 -12.34
C PRO A 58 8.07 -4.14 -11.65
N PRO A 59 8.97 -3.15 -11.86
CA PRO A 59 10.25 -3.09 -11.16
C PRO A 59 10.11 -3.05 -9.63
N SER A 60 9.14 -2.29 -9.10
CA SER A 60 8.88 -2.26 -7.67
C SER A 60 8.31 -3.59 -7.16
N MET A 61 7.54 -4.28 -7.99
CA MET A 61 7.04 -5.64 -7.71
C MET A 61 8.18 -6.67 -7.63
N GLU A 62 9.14 -6.62 -8.55
CA GLU A 62 10.32 -7.49 -8.48
C GLU A 62 11.19 -7.17 -7.26
N ALA A 63 11.38 -5.87 -6.95
CA ALA A 63 12.09 -5.47 -5.74
C ALA A 63 11.39 -5.95 -4.46
N LEU A 64 10.05 -6.06 -4.46
CA LEU A 64 9.29 -6.66 -3.35
C LEU A 64 9.62 -8.14 -3.15
N ARG A 65 9.74 -8.91 -4.23
CA ARG A 65 10.05 -10.35 -4.17
C ARG A 65 11.43 -10.67 -3.61
N LEU A 66 12.38 -9.74 -3.71
CA LEU A 66 13.76 -9.96 -3.24
C LEU A 66 13.90 -9.89 -1.72
N ARG A 67 12.88 -9.41 -1.00
CA ARG A 67 12.92 -9.22 0.45
C ARG A 67 12.40 -10.47 1.15
N ASP A 68 13.14 -10.98 2.13
CA ASP A 68 12.69 -12.11 2.96
C ASP A 68 11.55 -11.69 3.90
N SER A 69 11.62 -10.48 4.42
CA SER A 69 10.57 -9.90 5.26
C SER A 69 10.64 -8.37 5.28
N ILE A 70 9.52 -7.74 5.62
CA ILE A 70 9.43 -6.30 5.81
C ILE A 70 8.68 -6.02 7.11
N THR A 71 9.25 -5.12 7.91
CA THR A 71 8.60 -4.54 9.09
C THR A 71 8.36 -3.06 8.83
N MET A 72 7.21 -2.56 9.25
CA MET A 72 6.87 -1.15 9.24
C MET A 72 6.62 -0.71 10.68
N TYR A 73 7.31 0.33 11.10
CA TYR A 73 7.21 0.88 12.44
C TYR A 73 6.76 2.32 12.36
N PHE A 74 5.61 2.61 12.96
CA PHE A 74 5.09 3.97 13.06
C PHE A 74 5.32 4.48 14.48
N SER A 75 5.83 5.69 14.62
CA SER A 75 6.04 6.33 15.92
C SER A 75 5.41 7.70 15.88
N ASN A 76 4.66 8.06 16.93
CA ASN A 76 4.10 9.40 17.04
C ASN A 76 4.58 10.07 18.32
N SER A 77 5.34 11.16 18.20
CA SER A 77 5.76 11.99 19.32
C SER A 77 4.99 13.32 19.31
N THR A 78 5.09 14.09 20.39
CA THR A 78 4.44 15.41 20.50
C THR A 78 4.87 16.41 19.43
N GLU A 79 6.03 16.20 18.81
CA GLU A 79 6.63 17.13 17.83
C GLU A 79 6.74 16.54 16.43
N THR A 80 6.85 15.20 16.30
CA THR A 80 7.11 14.54 15.01
C THR A 80 6.46 13.15 14.94
N SER A 81 5.88 12.82 13.78
CA SER A 81 5.50 11.45 13.44
C SER A 81 6.53 10.86 12.47
N THR A 82 6.96 9.62 12.72
CA THR A 82 7.93 8.92 11.88
C THR A 82 7.41 7.57 11.40
N TYR A 83 7.85 7.19 10.21
CA TYR A 83 7.65 5.86 9.63
C TYR A 83 9.00 5.26 9.29
N THR A 84 9.25 4.05 9.78
CA THR A 84 10.46 3.29 9.49
C THR A 84 10.09 1.98 8.80
N GLN A 85 10.55 1.80 7.57
CA GLN A 85 10.49 0.52 6.86
C GLN A 85 11.79 -0.25 7.06
N ILE A 86 11.70 -1.47 7.57
CA ILE A 86 12.86 -2.32 7.85
C ILE A 86 12.76 -3.55 6.94
N ASN A 87 13.68 -3.66 5.98
CA ASN A 87 13.74 -4.76 5.03
C ASN A 87 14.79 -5.77 5.47
N ARG A 88 14.47 -7.07 5.37
CA ARG A 88 15.42 -8.17 5.55
C ARG A 88 15.83 -8.76 4.20
N PHE A 89 17.14 -8.97 4.03
CA PHE A 89 17.75 -9.66 2.89
C PHE A 89 18.78 -10.66 3.41
N GLY A 90 18.43 -11.94 3.48
CA GLY A 90 19.25 -12.95 4.15
C GLY A 90 19.48 -12.55 5.60
N ASP A 91 20.74 -12.35 5.99
CA ASP A 91 21.13 -11.92 7.33
C ASP A 91 21.29 -10.40 7.48
N GLN A 92 21.02 -9.63 6.42
CA GLN A 92 21.16 -8.18 6.41
C GLN A 92 19.83 -7.48 6.66
N CYS A 93 19.90 -6.39 7.43
CA CYS A 93 18.77 -5.51 7.73
C CYS A 93 19.03 -4.11 7.20
N GLN A 94 18.05 -3.56 6.49
CA GLN A 94 18.05 -2.20 5.99
C GLN A 94 16.91 -1.43 6.63
N HIS A 95 17.22 -0.35 7.34
CA HIS A 95 16.25 0.48 8.06
C HIS A 95 16.08 1.81 7.33
N LEU A 96 14.91 2.05 6.74
CA LEU A 96 14.50 3.24 5.99
C LEU A 96 13.57 4.13 6.84
N ALA A 97 14.10 5.17 7.45
CA ALA A 97 13.34 6.07 8.32
C ALA A 97 12.93 7.38 7.61
N TYR A 98 11.70 7.83 7.88
CA TYR A 98 11.08 8.99 7.24
C TYR A 98 10.25 9.80 8.24
N ASN A 99 10.27 11.11 8.05
CA ASN A 99 9.30 11.99 8.67
C ASN A 99 8.00 11.95 7.87
N ILE A 100 6.88 11.80 8.58
CA ILE A 100 5.56 11.78 7.99
C ILE A 100 4.69 12.84 8.65
N SER A 101 3.81 13.43 7.85
CA SER A 101 2.66 14.20 8.34
C SER A 101 1.43 13.31 8.23
N VAL A 102 0.70 13.16 9.32
CA VAL A 102 -0.54 12.36 9.35
C VAL A 102 -1.73 13.32 9.44
N ASP A 103 -2.67 13.17 8.51
CA ASP A 103 -3.97 13.84 8.54
C ASP A 103 -5.07 12.78 8.45
N SER A 104 -5.77 12.55 9.56
CA SER A 104 -6.75 11.46 9.70
C SER A 104 -6.14 10.09 9.31
N SER A 105 -6.66 9.44 8.27
CA SER A 105 -6.16 8.17 7.73
C SER A 105 -5.20 8.31 6.56
N SER A 106 -4.89 9.54 6.16
CA SER A 106 -3.91 9.83 5.11
C SER A 106 -2.59 10.28 5.72
N PHE A 107 -1.49 9.92 5.09
CA PHE A 107 -0.17 10.36 5.53
C PHE A 107 0.72 10.67 4.34
N THR A 108 1.52 11.71 4.48
CA THR A 108 2.40 12.22 3.44
C THR A 108 3.83 12.25 3.93
N PHE A 109 4.77 11.98 3.03
CA PHE A 109 6.19 11.93 3.35
C PHE A 109 6.82 13.26 3.10
N ASP A 110 7.55 13.79 4.08
CA ASP A 110 8.49 14.88 3.81
C ASP A 110 9.81 14.30 3.30
N VAL A 111 9.88 14.09 1.98
CA VAL A 111 11.13 13.77 1.28
C VAL A 111 11.60 14.98 0.47
N GLY A 112 11.51 16.18 1.06
CA GLY A 112 12.07 17.42 0.50
C GLY A 112 11.60 17.73 -0.92
N ASN A 113 10.28 17.78 -1.14
CA ASN A 113 9.64 18.07 -2.43
C ASN A 113 10.00 17.14 -3.62
N ARG A 114 10.64 15.98 -3.38
CA ARG A 114 11.05 15.07 -4.48
C ARG A 114 10.02 14.01 -4.85
N PHE A 115 9.08 13.71 -3.95
CA PHE A 115 8.06 12.68 -4.14
C PHE A 115 6.70 13.14 -3.59
N ASP A 116 5.69 13.25 -4.46
CA ASP A 116 4.29 13.30 -4.06
C ASP A 116 3.81 11.87 -3.76
N LEU A 117 4.16 11.37 -2.58
CA LEU A 117 3.72 10.07 -2.08
C LEU A 117 2.61 10.28 -1.06
N ALA A 118 1.39 9.89 -1.43
CA ALA A 118 0.25 9.90 -0.55
C ALA A 118 -0.07 8.47 -0.10
N GLY A 119 -0.07 8.27 1.21
CA GLY A 119 -0.49 7.03 1.84
C GLY A 119 -1.91 7.14 2.38
N SER A 120 -2.67 6.04 2.38
CA SER A 120 -3.92 5.95 3.13
C SER A 120 -4.17 4.55 3.65
N PHE A 121 -4.87 4.43 4.77
CA PHE A 121 -5.29 3.13 5.32
C PHE A 121 -6.70 2.76 4.87
N LEU A 122 -6.91 1.51 4.48
CA LEU A 122 -8.20 0.98 4.05
C LEU A 122 -8.82 0.06 5.10
N TYR A 123 -10.14 -0.08 5.00
CA TYR A 123 -10.91 -1.01 5.81
C TYR A 123 -10.43 -2.47 5.67
N MET A 124 -10.37 -3.16 6.82
CA MET A 124 -10.24 -4.61 6.93
C MET A 124 -11.15 -5.09 8.07
N SER A 125 -11.59 -6.35 8.02
CA SER A 125 -12.47 -6.93 9.04
C SER A 125 -11.75 -7.44 10.30
N CYS A 126 -10.43 -7.58 10.24
CA CYS A 126 -9.55 -7.97 11.34
C CYS A 126 -9.27 -6.79 12.30
N PRO A 127 -9.11 -7.02 13.61
CA PRO A 127 -8.74 -5.96 14.56
C PRO A 127 -7.23 -5.67 14.61
N ASP A 128 -6.40 -6.57 14.09
CA ASP A 128 -4.95 -6.55 14.20
C ASP A 128 -4.24 -6.63 12.84
N CYS A 129 -4.95 -6.23 11.78
CA CYS A 129 -4.42 -6.08 10.44
C CYS A 129 -5.00 -4.83 9.78
N MET A 130 -4.32 -4.33 8.75
CA MET A 130 -4.77 -3.18 7.97
C MET A 130 -4.20 -3.27 6.56
N VAL A 131 -4.82 -2.53 5.63
CA VAL A 131 -4.23 -2.34 4.31
C VAL A 131 -3.78 -0.91 4.16
N MET A 132 -2.49 -0.75 3.87
CA MET A 132 -1.89 0.53 3.58
C MET A 132 -1.77 0.67 2.07
N THR A 133 -2.23 1.80 1.53
CA THR A 133 -2.06 2.14 0.12
C THR A 133 -0.99 3.19 -0.05
N TRP A 134 -0.25 3.09 -1.15
CA TRP A 134 0.64 4.13 -1.62
C TRP A 134 0.20 4.60 -2.99
N ARG A 135 0.20 5.91 -3.19
CA ARG A 135 -0.03 6.51 -4.50
C ARG A 135 1.07 7.51 -4.81
N SER A 136 1.71 7.31 -5.96
CA SER A 136 2.60 8.31 -6.53
C SER A 136 1.98 8.89 -7.79
N LYS A 137 1.59 10.17 -7.75
CA LYS A 137 1.09 10.87 -8.93
C LYS A 137 2.14 10.91 -10.04
N ARG A 138 3.39 11.17 -9.68
CA ARG A 138 4.51 11.27 -10.62
C ARG A 138 4.75 9.98 -11.41
N ARG A 139 4.57 8.81 -10.78
CA ARG A 139 4.79 7.49 -11.42
C ARG A 139 3.53 6.85 -11.96
N HIS A 140 2.37 7.41 -11.62
CA HIS A 140 1.09 6.72 -11.78
C HIS A 140 1.12 5.34 -11.11
N SER A 141 1.76 5.23 -9.94
CA SER A 141 1.87 3.98 -9.20
C SER A 141 0.85 3.89 -8.08
N VAL A 142 0.32 2.68 -7.89
CA VAL A 142 -0.56 2.30 -6.78
C VAL A 142 -0.04 1.00 -6.19
N ASP A 143 0.23 1.03 -4.88
CA ASP A 143 0.71 -0.12 -4.13
C ASP A 143 -0.26 -0.40 -2.99
N LEU A 144 -0.59 -1.67 -2.76
CA LEU A 144 -1.41 -2.12 -1.63
C LEU A 144 -0.60 -3.11 -0.79
N TYR A 145 -0.47 -2.81 0.49
CA TYR A 145 0.28 -3.61 1.47
C TYR A 145 -0.63 -4.06 2.61
N LEU A 146 -0.82 -5.37 2.75
CA LEU A 146 -1.48 -5.99 3.88
C LEU A 146 -0.50 -6.10 5.05
N LEU A 147 -0.75 -5.32 6.08
CA LEU A 147 0.03 -5.27 7.31
C LEU A 147 -0.71 -6.00 8.43
N SER A 148 0.02 -6.70 9.29
CA SER A 148 -0.57 -7.35 10.47
C SER A 148 0.40 -7.36 11.66
N ARG A 149 -0.16 -7.43 12.87
CA ARG A 149 0.61 -7.76 14.09
C ARG A 149 1.01 -9.23 14.13
N ARG A 150 0.28 -10.09 13.42
CA ARG A 150 0.56 -11.52 13.22
C ARG A 150 1.32 -11.74 11.91
N ARG A 151 1.88 -12.95 11.77
CA ARG A 151 2.59 -13.38 10.55
C ARG A 151 1.71 -14.20 9.61
N VAL A 152 0.69 -14.86 10.15
CA VAL A 152 -0.22 -15.74 9.41
C VAL A 152 -1.64 -15.19 9.51
N MET A 153 -2.27 -15.06 8.35
CA MET A 153 -3.63 -14.55 8.20
C MET A 153 -4.61 -15.71 8.04
N GLU A 154 -5.85 -15.50 8.48
CA GLU A 154 -6.95 -16.38 8.15
C GLU A 154 -7.26 -16.32 6.66
N GLN A 155 -7.82 -17.40 6.12
CA GLN A 155 -8.19 -17.46 4.70
C GLN A 155 -9.15 -16.31 4.32
N LYS A 156 -10.12 -15.99 5.19
CA LYS A 156 -11.09 -14.93 4.94
C LYS A 156 -10.43 -13.56 4.85
N GLU A 157 -9.46 -13.26 5.72
CA GLU A 157 -8.72 -12.00 5.72
C GLU A 157 -7.90 -11.87 4.43
N MET A 158 -7.27 -12.96 3.96
CA MET A 158 -6.52 -12.96 2.71
C MET A 158 -7.43 -12.80 1.47
N GLU A 159 -8.63 -13.39 1.48
CA GLU A 159 -9.61 -13.20 0.40
C GLU A 159 -10.18 -11.77 0.38
N GLU A 160 -10.37 -11.13 1.54
CA GLU A 160 -10.75 -9.71 1.63
C GLU A 160 -9.68 -8.82 1.00
N PHE A 161 -8.40 -9.06 1.30
CA PHE A 161 -7.29 -8.36 0.66
C PHE A 161 -7.26 -8.58 -0.86
N LYS A 162 -7.42 -9.82 -1.34
CA LYS A 162 -7.50 -10.09 -2.78
C LYS A 162 -8.67 -9.38 -3.45
N ALA A 163 -9.80 -9.21 -2.76
CA ALA A 163 -10.92 -8.43 -3.28
C ALA A 163 -10.56 -6.94 -3.40
N GLN A 164 -9.84 -6.36 -2.44
CA GLN A 164 -9.29 -5.01 -2.57
C GLN A 164 -8.36 -4.86 -3.77
N LEU A 165 -7.45 -5.81 -3.98
CA LEU A 165 -6.55 -5.81 -5.14
C LEU A 165 -7.34 -5.79 -6.46
N LYS A 166 -8.42 -6.57 -6.56
CA LYS A 166 -9.31 -6.56 -7.74
C LYS A 166 -9.96 -5.20 -7.96
N CYS A 167 -10.40 -4.52 -6.90
CA CYS A 167 -10.97 -3.18 -7.00
C CYS A 167 -9.96 -2.16 -7.56
N TYR A 168 -8.68 -2.31 -7.23
CA TYR A 168 -7.58 -1.49 -7.79
C TYR A 168 -6.99 -2.04 -9.10
N GLN A 169 -7.50 -3.16 -9.61
CA GLN A 169 -6.94 -3.86 -10.79
C GLN A 169 -5.45 -4.21 -10.65
N LEU A 170 -5.03 -4.52 -9.42
CA LEU A 170 -3.67 -4.93 -9.11
C LEU A 170 -3.44 -6.41 -9.39
N PRO A 171 -2.19 -6.82 -9.71
CA PRO A 171 -1.86 -8.23 -9.91
C PRO A 171 -1.98 -9.03 -8.61
N ALA A 172 -1.82 -10.36 -8.73
CA ALA A 172 -1.71 -11.23 -7.57
C ALA A 172 -0.56 -10.76 -6.65
N PRO A 173 -0.75 -10.80 -5.32
CA PRO A 173 0.22 -10.26 -4.40
C PRO A 173 1.44 -11.17 -4.26
N VAL A 174 2.56 -10.58 -3.90
CA VAL A 174 3.67 -11.28 -3.25
C VAL A 174 3.27 -11.54 -1.81
N VAL A 175 3.29 -12.79 -1.40
CA VAL A 175 3.04 -13.20 -0.02
C VAL A 175 4.38 -13.49 0.65
N MET A 176 4.61 -12.84 1.79
CA MET A 176 5.84 -13.02 2.58
C MET A 176 5.82 -14.37 3.28
N ASP A 177 6.97 -15.03 3.35
CA ASP A 177 7.12 -16.27 4.10
C ASP A 177 7.08 -15.96 5.61
N PRO A 178 6.08 -16.48 6.36
CA PRO A 178 5.94 -16.17 7.78
C PRO A 178 7.06 -16.76 8.64
N THR A 179 7.80 -17.76 8.14
CA THR A 179 8.91 -18.41 8.84
C THR A 179 10.20 -17.59 8.79
N LYS A 180 10.31 -16.64 7.85
CA LYS A 180 11.43 -15.72 7.78
C LYS A 180 11.38 -14.75 8.94
N GLU A 181 12.53 -14.59 9.59
CA GLU A 181 12.68 -13.69 10.73
C GLU A 181 12.43 -12.24 10.33
N LEU A 182 11.99 -11.44 11.31
CA LEU A 182 11.94 -10.00 11.20
C LEU A 182 13.26 -9.41 11.72
N CYS A 183 13.69 -8.32 11.11
CA CYS A 183 14.78 -7.53 11.66
C CYS A 183 14.39 -6.91 13.02
N PRO A 184 15.37 -6.68 13.92
CA PRO A 184 15.15 -5.89 15.12
C PRO A 184 14.72 -4.45 14.77
N GLU A 185 14.04 -3.76 15.69
CA GLU A 185 13.53 -2.40 15.44
C GLU A 185 14.65 -1.36 15.39
N GLN A 186 15.63 -1.47 16.29
CA GLN A 186 16.82 -0.63 16.31
C GLN A 186 17.96 -1.32 15.56
N PRO A 187 18.74 -0.58 14.75
CA PRO A 187 20.02 -1.09 14.26
C PRO A 187 20.88 -1.47 15.47
N GLU A 188 21.54 -2.62 15.44
CA GLU A 188 22.63 -2.88 16.39
C GLU A 188 23.61 -1.70 16.33
N SER A 189 24.03 -1.18 17.50
CA SER A 189 24.79 0.07 17.61
C SER A 189 26.03 0.06 16.70
N GLN A 190 25.91 0.71 15.54
CA GLN A 190 27.00 0.84 14.58
C GLN A 190 27.75 2.16 14.79
N PRO A 191 29.08 2.21 14.56
CA PRO A 191 29.88 3.42 14.72
C PRO A 191 29.38 4.59 13.86
N THR A 192 29.50 5.81 14.36
CA THR A 192 28.95 7.07 13.79
C THR A 192 29.30 7.33 12.32
N ALA A 193 30.42 6.80 11.80
CA ALA A 193 30.79 6.91 10.39
C ALA A 193 29.91 6.04 9.46
N ALA A 194 29.40 4.90 9.96
CA ALA A 194 28.53 4.00 9.20
C ALA A 194 27.11 4.58 9.04
N ALA A 195 26.61 5.34 10.03
CA ALA A 195 25.30 5.99 9.98
C ALA A 195 25.21 7.06 8.87
N THR A 196 26.27 7.84 8.68
CA THR A 196 26.32 8.87 7.62
C THR A 196 26.39 8.25 6.21
N ALA A 197 27.13 7.15 6.06
CA ALA A 197 27.18 6.38 4.82
C ALA A 197 25.83 5.69 4.53
N GLN A 198 25.17 5.14 5.55
CA GLN A 198 23.83 4.57 5.45
C GLN A 198 22.79 5.59 4.99
N ASN A 199 22.83 6.83 5.48
CA ASN A 199 21.89 7.87 5.05
C ASN A 199 22.05 8.26 3.57
N LEU A 200 23.27 8.24 3.03
CA LEU A 200 23.54 8.50 1.61
C LEU A 200 23.11 7.30 0.75
N ILE A 201 23.44 6.08 1.18
CA ILE A 201 22.99 4.83 0.54
C ILE A 201 21.46 4.71 0.61
N GLN A 202 20.82 5.22 1.67
CA GLN A 202 19.38 5.24 1.82
C GLN A 202 18.70 6.08 0.75
N ALA A 203 19.22 7.29 0.54
CA ALA A 203 18.73 8.19 -0.50
C ALA A 203 18.94 7.55 -1.88
N GLU A 204 20.06 6.88 -2.11
CA GLU A 204 20.33 6.13 -3.35
C GLU A 204 19.41 4.90 -3.53
N ILE A 205 19.11 4.14 -2.48
CA ILE A 205 18.22 2.98 -2.56
C ILE A 205 16.77 3.41 -2.74
N LEU A 206 16.38 4.55 -2.16
CA LEU A 206 15.14 5.22 -2.51
C LEU A 206 15.15 5.60 -3.98
N LEU A 207 16.21 6.26 -4.46
CA LEU A 207 16.38 6.56 -5.88
C LEU A 207 16.50 5.29 -6.75
N LEU A 208 16.78 4.10 -6.25
CA LEU A 208 16.82 2.85 -7.03
C LEU A 208 15.47 2.12 -7.01
N GLN A 209 14.81 2.03 -5.85
CA GLN A 209 13.42 1.55 -5.73
C GLN A 209 12.45 2.45 -6.52
N TYR A 210 12.84 3.71 -6.70
CA TYR A 210 12.04 4.76 -7.30
C TYR A 210 12.70 5.48 -8.52
N ASN A 211 13.85 5.08 -9.07
CA ASN A 211 14.33 5.57 -10.39
C ASN A 211 14.95 4.46 -11.25
N LEU A 212 14.59 3.19 -11.04
CA LEU A 212 14.71 2.22 -12.13
C LEU A 212 13.58 2.48 -13.16
N THR A 213 13.78 3.62 -13.84
CA THR A 213 13.24 4.20 -15.10
C THR A 213 11.78 4.02 -15.43
#